data_AF-A0A0H2MN75-F1
#
_entry.id   AF-A0A0H2MN75-F1
#
_cell.length_a   1.000
_cell.length_b   1.000
_cell.length_c   1.000
_cell.angle_alpha   90.00
_cell.angle_beta   90.00
_cell.angle_gamma   90.00
#
_symmetry.space_group_name_H-M   'P 1'
#
loop_
_entity.id
_entity.type
_entity.pdbx_description
1 polymer ?
#
loop_
_entity_poly.entity_id
_entity_poly.type
_entity_poly.pdbx_seq_one_letter_code
_entity_poly.pdbx_strand_id
1 'polypeptide(L)'
;MSKIEFTSQQKQTMSRELQRYMEDELEIEIGQFDADFLFDFIVSRFGAAFYNKGLADAQSIIERKIIDIGDEIYEIEQESYFEK
;
A
#
# COMPACT_ATOMS: atom_id res chain seq x y z
N MET A 1 12.31 -7.21 2.32
CA MET A 1 11.27 -6.30 1.82
C MET A 1 11.80 -5.66 0.55
N SER A 2 10.99 -5.56 -0.50
CA SER A 2 11.33 -4.65 -1.59
C SER A 2 11.36 -3.24 -1.01
N LYS A 3 12.46 -2.51 -1.23
CA LYS A 3 12.59 -1.15 -0.75
C LYS A 3 11.52 -0.29 -1.41
N ILE A 4 10.82 0.53 -0.63
CA ILE A 4 9.86 1.49 -1.19
C ILE A 4 10.70 2.57 -1.86
N GLU A 5 10.74 2.53 -3.20
CA GLU A 5 11.52 3.44 -4.01
C GLU A 5 10.61 4.22 -4.94
N PHE A 6 10.85 5.53 -5.00
CA PHE A 6 10.15 6.45 -5.89
C PHE A 6 11.16 7.04 -6.86
N THR A 7 10.69 7.35 -8.06
CA THR A 7 11.48 8.15 -9.00
C THR A 7 11.76 9.55 -8.43
N SER A 8 12.83 10.19 -8.88
CA SER A 8 13.15 11.56 -8.44
C SER A 8 12.00 12.55 -8.70
N GLN A 9 11.26 12.37 -9.80
CA GLN A 9 10.10 13.19 -10.14
C GLN A 9 8.94 12.99 -9.15
N GLN A 10 8.67 11.73 -8.77
CA GLN A 10 7.65 11.42 -7.78
C GLN A 10 8.02 11.99 -6.41
N LYS A 11 9.27 11.79 -5.96
CA LYS A 11 9.77 12.39 -4.71
C LYS A 11 9.59 13.90 -4.73
N GLN A 12 10.09 14.60 -5.76
CA GLN A 12 9.97 16.06 -5.84
C GLN A 12 8.52 16.53 -5.78
N THR A 13 7.61 15.81 -6.43
CA THR A 13 6.18 16.15 -6.40
C THR A 13 5.60 16.00 -5.00
N MET A 14 5.86 14.89 -4.33
CA MET A 14 5.38 14.65 -2.96
C MET A 14 6.03 15.59 -1.94
N SER A 15 7.32 15.90 -2.07
CA SER A 15 8.01 16.88 -1.22
C SER A 15 7.40 18.27 -1.37
N ARG A 16 7.05 18.70 -2.59
CA ARG A 16 6.36 19.98 -2.80
C ARG A 16 4.98 20.02 -2.13
N GLU A 17 4.24 18.93 -2.15
CA GLU A 17 2.96 18.84 -1.44
C GLU A 17 3.16 18.92 0.08
N LEU A 18 4.21 18.30 0.63
CA LEU A 18 4.57 18.46 2.04
C LEU A 18 4.95 19.91 2.36
N GLN A 19 5.76 20.55 1.53
CA GLN A 19 6.15 21.96 1.71
C GLN A 19 4.92 22.87 1.74
N ARG A 20 3.99 22.70 0.79
CA ARG A 20 2.72 23.45 0.74
C ARG A 20 1.89 23.24 1.98
N TYR A 21 1.72 21.98 2.41
CA TYR A 21 0.97 21.68 3.63
C TYR A 21 1.58 22.36 4.86
N MET A 22 2.91 22.38 4.98
CA MET A 22 3.59 23.07 6.08
C MET A 22 3.32 24.58 6.08
N GLU A 23 3.29 25.21 4.90
CA GLU A 23 3.04 26.63 4.75
C GLU A 23 1.54 26.96 4.96
N ASP A 24 0.66 26.29 4.23
CA ASP A 24 -0.77 26.61 4.15
C ASP A 24 -1.52 26.25 5.44
N GLU A 25 -1.18 25.12 6.07
CA GLU A 25 -1.97 24.58 7.20
C GLU A 25 -1.29 24.80 8.54
N LEU A 26 0.05 24.92 8.56
CA LEU A 26 0.82 25.04 9.78
C LEU A 26 1.55 26.39 9.92
N GLU A 27 1.46 27.26 8.91
CA GLU A 27 2.14 28.57 8.86
C GLU A 27 3.67 28.47 9.04
N ILE A 28 4.27 27.36 8.58
CA ILE A 28 5.72 27.11 8.64
C ILE A 28 6.27 27.06 7.21
N GLU A 29 6.98 28.13 6.83
CA GLU A 29 7.73 28.17 5.57
C GLU A 29 9.01 27.33 5.68
N ILE A 30 9.13 26.30 4.83
CA ILE A 30 10.34 25.47 4.74
C ILE A 30 10.91 25.50 3.32
N GLY A 31 12.22 25.28 3.19
CA GLY A 31 12.87 25.16 1.88
C GLY A 31 12.62 23.79 1.23
N GLN A 32 12.92 23.70 -0.07
CA GLN A 32 12.78 22.44 -0.84
C GLN A 32 13.63 21.30 -0.25
N PHE A 33 14.84 21.58 0.23
CA PHE A 33 15.70 20.57 0.86
C PHE A 33 15.11 20.03 2.16
N ASP A 34 14.53 20.90 2.99
CA ASP A 34 13.88 20.51 4.23
C ASP A 34 12.65 19.63 3.95
N ALA A 35 11.88 19.98 2.92
CA ALA A 35 10.75 19.17 2.47
C ALA A 35 11.18 17.80 1.93
N ASP A 36 12.30 17.73 1.20
CA ASP A 36 12.88 16.46 0.74
C ASP A 36 13.36 15.58 1.91
N PHE A 37 13.94 16.19 2.96
CA PHE A 37 14.33 15.47 4.17
C PHE A 37 13.11 14.98 4.96
N LEU A 38 12.06 15.80 5.06
CA LEU A 38 10.81 15.40 5.69
C LEU A 38 10.17 14.21 4.96
N PHE A 39 10.16 14.24 3.63
CA PHE A 39 9.73 13.12 2.80
C PHE A 39 10.54 11.85 3.12
N ASP A 40 11.87 11.93 3.10
CA ASP A 40 12.74 10.77 3.38
C ASP A 40 12.52 10.21 4.79
N PHE A 41 12.31 11.08 5.78
CA PHE A 41 11.96 10.69 7.13
C PHE A 41 10.64 9.92 7.18
N ILE A 42 9.59 10.43 6.54
CA ILE A 42 8.27 9.78 6.49
C ILE A 42 8.37 8.40 5.82
N VAL A 43 9.03 8.31 4.66
CA VAL A 43 9.17 7.04 3.93
C VAL A 43 9.96 6.03 4.76
N SER A 44 11.08 6.44 5.38
CA SER A 44 11.92 5.54 6.17
C SER A 44 11.28 5.06 7.47
N ARG A 45 10.41 5.87 8.09
CA ARG A 45 9.76 5.53 9.36
C ARG A 45 8.39 4.89 9.21
N PHE A 46 7.58 5.37 8.27
CA PHE A 46 6.17 5.00 8.15
C PHE A 46 5.87 4.19 6.87
N GLY A 47 6.74 4.22 5.86
CA GLY A 47 6.50 3.56 4.59
C GLY A 47 6.17 2.08 4.72
N ALA A 48 6.95 1.34 5.53
CA ALA A 48 6.71 -0.09 5.75
C ALA A 48 5.37 -0.37 6.43
N ALA A 49 4.92 0.50 7.34
CA ALA A 49 3.63 0.33 8.00
C ALA A 49 2.46 0.45 7.00
N PHE A 50 2.48 1.49 6.16
CA PHE A 50 1.46 1.66 5.11
C PHE A 50 1.50 0.52 4.09
N TYR A 51 2.69 0.11 3.66
CA TYR A 51 2.86 -1.00 2.71
C TYR A 51 2.33 -2.32 3.28
N ASN A 52 2.70 -2.67 4.51
CA ASN A 52 2.26 -3.90 5.15
C ASN A 52 0.74 -3.91 5.38
N LYS A 53 0.14 -2.76 5.75
CA LYS A 53 -1.31 -2.64 5.86
C LYS A 53 -1.99 -2.88 4.52
N GLY A 54 -1.50 -2.26 3.45
CA GLY A 54 -2.00 -2.49 2.09
C GLY A 54 -1.89 -3.95 1.65
N LEU A 55 -0.78 -4.63 1.96
CA LEU A 55 -0.62 -6.06 1.68
C LEU A 55 -1.62 -6.91 2.46
N ALA A 56 -1.82 -6.64 3.74
CA ALA A 56 -2.77 -7.37 4.56
C ALA A 56 -4.22 -7.22 4.04
N ASP A 57 -4.58 -6.02 3.60
CA ASP A 57 -5.90 -5.75 3.02
C ASP A 57 -6.08 -6.49 1.69
N ALA A 58 -5.05 -6.52 0.84
CA ALA A 58 -5.05 -7.29 -0.41
C ALA A 58 -5.17 -8.80 -0.15
N GLN A 59 -4.41 -9.33 0.81
CA GLN A 59 -4.47 -10.73 1.21
C GLN A 59 -5.88 -11.11 1.69
N SER A 60 -6.49 -10.27 2.52
CA SER A 60 -7.85 -10.50 3.03
C SER A 60 -8.89 -10.58 1.90
N ILE A 61 -8.73 -9.80 0.83
CA ILE A 61 -9.61 -9.86 -0.36
C ILE A 61 -9.44 -11.19 -1.09
N ILE A 62 -8.18 -11.62 -1.28
CA ILE A 62 -7.87 -12.87 -1.98
C ILE A 62 -8.39 -14.07 -1.20
N GLU A 63 -8.18 -14.11 0.11
CA GLU A 63 -8.63 -15.20 0.98
C GLU A 63 -10.14 -15.42 0.86
N ARG A 64 -10.94 -14.35 0.89
CA ARG A 64 -12.39 -14.44 0.69
C ARG A 64 -12.74 -15.04 -0.66
N LYS A 65 -12.11 -14.56 -1.73
CA LYS A 65 -12.38 -15.07 -3.08
C LYS A 65 -11.99 -16.53 -3.26
N ILE A 66 -10.93 -16.99 -2.60
CA ILE A 66 -10.52 -18.40 -2.64
C ILE A 66 -11.55 -19.28 -1.96
N ILE A 67 -12.13 -18.83 -0.83
CA ILE A 67 -13.22 -19.54 -0.17
C ILE A 67 -14.43 -19.63 -1.12
N ASP A 68 -14.85 -18.50 -1.71
CA ASP A 68 -15.98 -18.47 -2.65
C ASP A 68 -15.75 -19.44 -3.83
N ILE A 69 -14.55 -19.46 -4.41
CA ILE A 69 -14.18 -20.38 -5.49
C ILE A 69 -14.23 -21.85 -5.02
N GLY A 70 -13.77 -22.13 -3.79
CA GLY A 70 -13.83 -23.47 -3.22
C GLY A 70 -15.28 -23.97 -3.06
N ASP A 71 -16.16 -23.09 -2.60
CA ASP A 71 -17.59 -23.38 -2.46
C ASP A 71 -18.24 -23.64 -3.83
N GLU A 72 -17.97 -22.79 -4.85
CA GLU A 72 -18.47 -22.98 -6.22
C GLU A 72 -17.98 -24.31 -6.85
N ILE A 73 -16.73 -24.73 -6.59
CA ILE A 73 -16.21 -26.02 -7.08
C ILE A 73 -16.93 -27.19 -6.39
N TYR A 74 -17.18 -27.09 -5.09
CA TYR A 74 -17.91 -28.11 -4.35
C TYR A 74 -19.36 -28.25 -4.84
N GLU A 75 -20.02 -27.14 -5.16
CA GLU A 75 -21.39 -27.15 -5.68
C GLU A 75 -21.54 -27.90 -7.02
N ILE A 76 -20.50 -27.94 -7.85
CA ILE A 76 -20.52 -28.64 -9.14
C ILE A 76 -20.00 -30.08 -9.08
N GLU A 77 -19.51 -30.53 -7.91
CA GLU A 77 -19.06 -31.90 -7.69
C GLU A 77 -20.22 -32.89 -7.91
N GLN A 78 -19.95 -34.00 -8.59
CA GLN A 78 -20.96 -35.02 -8.88
C GLN A 78 -20.59 -36.34 -8.21
N GLU A 79 -21.58 -37.00 -7.59
CA GLU A 79 -21.39 -38.35 -7.06
C GLU A 79 -21.03 -39.33 -8.18
N SER A 80 -19.87 -39.98 -8.05
CA SER A 80 -19.41 -41.01 -8.98
C SER A 80 -19.56 -42.41 -8.38
N TYR A 81 -20.28 -43.28 -9.07
CA TYR A 81 -20.36 -44.70 -8.72
C TYR A 81 -19.00 -45.42 -8.81
N PHE A 82 -18.01 -44.82 -9.49
CA PHE A 82 -16.68 -45.39 -9.71
C PHE A 82 -15.65 -44.94 -8.67
N GLU A 83 -15.99 -44.04 -7.75
CA GLU A 83 -15.09 -43.51 -6.71
C GLU A 83 -15.39 -44.05 -5.29
N LYS A 84 -16.12 -45.18 -5.18
CA LYS A 84 -16.31 -45.90 -3.91
C LYS A 84 -15.19 -46.90 -3.61
#